data_AF-A0A9P0QUS3-F1
#
_entry.id   AF-A0A9P0QUS3-F1
#
_cell.length_a   1.000
_cell.length_b   1.000
_cell.length_c   1.000
_cell.angle_alpha   90.00
_cell.angle_beta   90.00
_cell.angle_gamma   90.00
#
_symmetry.space_group_name_H-M   'P 1'
#
loop_
_entity.id
_entity.type
_entity.pdbx_description
1 polymer ?
#
loop_
_entity_poly.entity_id
_entity_poly.type
_entity_poly.pdbx_seq_one_letter_code
_entity_poly.pdbx_strand_id
1 'polypeptide(L)'
;MSISRKLDWFYFWYFVVHIPVTLLIDSCLIVPATWQFNIQKTLVSFHIATNKDFLLDTLPLWLKVFGFIELTFQLPLFFFAAIKLYHNSSSVYPWLVVYGFNASFTTLVCLVHVLVEGNSHGLQDAEVYGLFGLYVPYFIIPLVMLIDSMKRVMPAATKVKQKVL
;
A
#
# COMPACT_ATOMS: atom_id res chain seq x y z
N MET A 1 6.60 20.95 17.00
CA MET A 1 5.81 19.74 16.72
C MET A 1 6.60 18.51 17.17
N SER A 2 6.01 17.60 17.97
CA SER A 2 6.68 16.37 18.43
C SER A 2 7.00 15.43 17.25
N ILE A 3 7.97 14.54 17.41
CA ILE A 3 8.34 13.54 16.38
C ILE A 3 7.13 12.67 16.00
N SER A 4 6.37 12.22 17.00
CA SER A 4 5.12 11.47 16.81
C SER A 4 4.11 12.23 15.96
N ARG A 5 3.92 13.54 16.18
CA ARG A 5 3.01 14.34 15.37
C ARG A 5 3.52 14.59 13.95
N LYS A 6 4.85 14.68 13.75
CA LYS A 6 5.44 14.77 12.40
C LYS A 6 5.17 13.49 11.60
N LEU A 7 5.31 12.32 12.22
CA LEU A 7 4.98 11.03 11.60
C LEU A 7 3.50 10.92 11.25
N ASP A 8 2.60 11.37 12.12
CA ASP A 8 1.16 11.36 11.85
C ASP A 8 0.80 12.22 10.63
N TRP A 9 1.49 13.36 10.42
CA TRP A 9 1.34 14.17 9.21
C TRP A 9 1.93 13.52 7.96
N PHE A 10 3.04 12.81 8.10
CA PHE A 10 3.58 12.02 7.00
C PHE A 10 2.59 10.93 6.57
N TYR A 11 2.00 10.20 7.52
CA TYR A 11 0.97 9.20 7.26
C TYR A 11 -0.29 9.82 6.65
N PHE A 12 -0.69 11.01 7.12
CA PHE A 12 -1.81 11.75 6.53
C PHE A 12 -1.58 12.02 5.04
N TRP A 13 -0.45 12.62 4.68
CA TRP A 13 -0.14 12.94 3.29
C TRP A 13 0.05 11.70 2.44
N TYR A 14 0.64 10.65 3.02
CA TYR A 14 0.73 9.35 2.36
C TYR A 14 -0.66 8.85 1.93
N PHE A 15 -1.65 8.79 2.83
CA PHE A 15 -3.01 8.36 2.47
C PHE A 15 -3.71 9.30 1.50
N VAL A 16 -3.53 10.62 1.65
CA VAL A 16 -4.13 11.61 0.73
C VAL A 16 -3.61 11.42 -0.70
N VAL A 17 -2.33 11.13 -0.88
CA VAL A 17 -1.74 10.83 -2.20
C VAL A 17 -2.12 9.44 -2.67
N HIS A 18 -2.24 8.46 -1.77
CA HIS A 18 -2.59 7.10 -2.14
C HIS A 18 -3.99 6.97 -2.70
N ILE A 19 -4.98 7.72 -2.17
CA ILE A 19 -6.37 7.68 -2.65
C ILE A 19 -6.49 7.86 -4.17
N PRO A 20 -5.99 8.95 -4.79
CA PRO A 20 -6.09 9.12 -6.24
C PRO A 20 -5.24 8.09 -7.00
N VAL A 21 -4.09 7.66 -6.46
CA VAL A 21 -3.27 6.62 -7.09
C VAL A 21 -4.05 5.31 -7.17
N THR A 22 -4.66 4.86 -6.07
CA THR A 22 -5.46 3.63 -6.03
C THR A 22 -6.71 3.72 -6.89
N LEU A 23 -7.35 4.88 -6.96
CA LEU A 23 -8.50 5.06 -7.85
C LEU A 23 -8.09 5.03 -9.33
N LEU A 24 -6.95 5.60 -9.71
CA LEU A 24 -6.55 5.74 -11.11
C LEU A 24 -5.74 4.55 -11.63
N ILE A 25 -4.89 3.95 -10.80
CA ILE A 25 -3.95 2.90 -11.19
C ILE A 25 -4.43 1.56 -10.62
N ASP A 26 -4.46 1.42 -9.30
CA ASP A 26 -4.65 0.10 -8.69
C ASP A 26 -6.04 -0.50 -8.93
N SER A 27 -7.06 0.36 -9.13
CA SER A 27 -8.39 -0.11 -9.53
C SER A 27 -8.38 -0.87 -10.86
N CYS A 28 -7.40 -0.62 -11.73
CA CYS A 28 -7.23 -1.32 -13.00
C CYS A 28 -6.86 -2.80 -12.82
N LEU A 29 -6.38 -3.20 -11.62
CA LEU A 29 -6.11 -4.61 -11.32
C LEU A 29 -7.38 -5.46 -11.41
N ILE A 30 -8.54 -4.90 -11.04
CA ILE A 30 -9.81 -5.63 -11.01
C ILE A 30 -10.80 -5.14 -12.06
N VAL A 31 -10.74 -3.86 -12.45
CA VAL A 31 -11.67 -3.28 -13.42
C VAL A 31 -11.25 -3.73 -14.83
N PRO A 32 -12.14 -4.40 -15.59
CA PRO A 32 -11.83 -4.79 -16.96
C PRO A 32 -11.49 -3.59 -17.84
N ALA A 33 -10.56 -3.76 -18.78
CA ALA A 33 -10.11 -2.69 -19.69
C ALA A 33 -11.24 -2.02 -20.48
N THR A 34 -12.37 -2.69 -20.69
CA THR A 34 -13.55 -2.10 -21.35
C THR A 34 -14.24 -1.03 -20.51
N TRP A 35 -14.11 -1.06 -19.19
CA TRP A 35 -14.75 -0.14 -18.25
C TRP A 35 -13.78 0.89 -17.67
N GLN A 36 -12.48 0.76 -17.95
CA GLN A 36 -11.47 1.73 -17.53
C GLN A 36 -11.56 3.01 -18.34
N PHE A 37 -11.35 4.15 -17.67
CA PHE A 37 -11.23 5.45 -18.32
C PHE A 37 -9.93 5.55 -19.14
N ASN A 38 -9.92 6.43 -20.14
CA ASN A 38 -8.74 6.64 -20.99
C ASN A 38 -7.51 7.06 -20.18
N ILE A 39 -7.68 7.91 -19.17
CA ILE A 39 -6.57 8.32 -18.29
C ILE A 39 -5.93 7.13 -17.57
N GLN A 40 -6.75 6.18 -17.11
CA GLN A 40 -6.26 5.00 -16.41
C GLN A 40 -5.45 4.11 -17.35
N LYS A 41 -5.97 3.85 -18.55
CA LYS A 41 -5.27 3.09 -19.60
C LYS A 41 -3.93 3.72 -19.95
N THR A 42 -3.90 5.04 -20.11
CA THR A 42 -2.67 5.79 -20.42
C THR A 42 -1.65 5.70 -19.29
N LEU A 43 -2.09 5.83 -18.03
CA LEU A 43 -1.19 5.74 -16.88
C LEU A 43 -0.62 4.32 -16.71
N VAL A 44 -1.46 3.29 -16.83
CA VAL A 44 -1.03 1.89 -16.73
C VAL A 44 -0.11 1.52 -17.88
N SER A 45 -0.44 1.89 -19.13
CA SER A 45 0.43 1.60 -20.28
C SER A 45 1.75 2.34 -20.19
N PHE A 46 1.75 3.61 -19.73
CA PHE A 46 2.98 4.34 -19.45
C PHE A 46 3.82 3.63 -18.37
N HIS A 47 3.19 3.12 -17.31
CA HIS A 47 3.89 2.42 -16.24
C HIS A 47 4.54 1.13 -16.73
N ILE A 48 3.80 0.30 -17.47
CA ILE A 48 4.28 -0.96 -18.06
C ILE A 48 5.43 -0.66 -19.04
N ALA A 49 5.26 0.31 -19.94
CA ALA A 49 6.28 0.65 -20.93
C ALA A 49 7.56 1.22 -20.30
N THR A 50 7.43 2.03 -19.26
CA THR A 50 8.58 2.69 -18.61
C THR A 50 9.37 1.73 -17.73
N ASN A 51 8.69 0.86 -16.98
CA ASN A 51 9.33 0.04 -15.95
C ASN A 51 9.41 -1.44 -16.30
N LYS A 52 8.90 -1.85 -17.48
CA LYS A 52 8.71 -3.25 -17.86
C LYS A 52 7.97 -4.04 -16.79
N ASP A 53 6.91 -3.43 -16.26
CA ASP A 53 6.17 -4.01 -15.15
C ASP A 53 5.27 -5.15 -15.64
N PHE A 54 5.82 -6.37 -15.61
CA PHE A 54 5.13 -7.58 -16.02
C PHE A 54 3.98 -7.96 -15.07
N LEU A 55 3.96 -7.47 -13.83
CA LEU A 55 2.86 -7.72 -12.89
C LEU A 55 1.56 -7.08 -13.39
N LEU A 56 1.67 -5.84 -13.89
CA LEU A 56 0.54 -5.09 -14.44
C LEU A 56 0.17 -5.52 -15.86
N ASP A 57 1.07 -6.19 -16.58
CA ASP A 57 0.82 -6.74 -17.91
C ASP A 57 0.07 -8.09 -17.83
N THR A 58 0.58 -9.02 -17.03
CA THR A 58 0.03 -10.38 -16.92
C THR A 58 -1.19 -10.47 -15.99
N LEU A 59 -1.29 -9.57 -15.00
CA LEU A 59 -2.35 -9.50 -13.99
C LEU A 59 -2.74 -10.87 -13.42
N PRO A 60 -1.82 -11.56 -12.73
CA PRO A 60 -2.08 -12.89 -12.18
C PRO A 60 -3.21 -12.84 -11.15
N LEU A 61 -3.94 -13.96 -11.00
CA LEU A 61 -5.13 -14.02 -10.15
C LEU A 61 -4.86 -13.55 -8.72
N TRP A 62 -3.73 -13.92 -8.13
CA TRP A 62 -3.36 -13.50 -6.77
C TRP A 62 -3.23 -11.97 -6.64
N LEU A 63 -2.71 -11.30 -7.68
CA LEU A 63 -2.58 -9.84 -7.70
C LEU A 63 -3.95 -9.17 -7.84
N LYS A 64 -4.86 -9.75 -8.61
CA LYS A 64 -6.26 -9.30 -8.68
C LYS A 64 -6.96 -9.43 -7.32
N VAL A 65 -6.68 -10.49 -6.57
CA VAL A 65 -7.20 -10.64 -5.19
C VAL A 65 -6.66 -9.53 -4.29
N PHE A 66 -5.37 -9.19 -4.40
CA PHE A 66 -4.80 -8.07 -3.65
C PHE A 66 -5.46 -6.74 -4.03
N GLY A 67 -5.62 -6.44 -5.32
CA GLY A 67 -6.33 -5.25 -5.79
C GLY A 67 -7.79 -5.19 -5.33
N PHE A 68 -8.46 -6.34 -5.23
CA PHE A 68 -9.82 -6.40 -4.67
C PHE A 68 -9.85 -6.04 -3.19
N ILE A 69 -8.94 -6.59 -2.38
CA ILE A 69 -8.80 -6.26 -0.96
C ILE A 69 -8.45 -4.77 -0.80
N GLU A 70 -7.56 -4.26 -1.64
CA GLU A 70 -7.15 -2.87 -1.62
C GLU A 70 -8.34 -1.94 -1.86
N LEU A 71 -9.13 -2.16 -2.91
CA LEU A 71 -10.28 -1.32 -3.20
C LEU A 71 -11.42 -1.44 -2.21
N THR A 72 -11.68 -2.64 -1.68
CA THR A 72 -12.85 -2.87 -0.81
C THR A 72 -12.58 -2.61 0.65
N PHE A 73 -11.33 -2.80 1.11
CA PHE A 73 -10.95 -2.65 2.51
C PHE A 73 -9.96 -1.49 2.72
N GLN A 74 -8.86 -1.45 1.97
CA GLN A 74 -7.82 -0.45 2.21
C GLN A 74 -8.26 0.95 1.79
N LEU A 75 -8.91 1.11 0.64
CA LEU A 75 -9.33 2.42 0.13
C LEU A 75 -10.31 3.13 1.08
N PRO A 76 -11.40 2.51 1.58
CA PRO A 76 -12.22 3.12 2.64
C PRO A 76 -11.41 3.49 3.89
N LEU A 77 -10.44 2.65 4.25
CA LEU A 77 -9.55 2.90 5.37
C LEU A 77 -8.62 4.10 5.12
N PHE A 78 -8.20 4.39 3.89
CA PHE A 78 -7.39 5.57 3.56
C PHE A 78 -8.13 6.86 3.89
N PHE A 79 -9.40 6.95 3.49
CA PHE A 79 -10.25 8.10 3.82
C PHE A 79 -10.42 8.23 5.34
N PHE A 80 -10.74 7.13 6.02
CA PHE A 80 -10.86 7.11 7.47
C PHE A 80 -9.58 7.55 8.18
N ALA A 81 -8.43 6.99 7.76
CA ALA A 81 -7.13 7.28 8.35
C ALA A 81 -6.73 8.74 8.13
N ALA A 82 -6.91 9.28 6.92
CA ALA A 82 -6.63 10.69 6.63
C ALA A 82 -7.45 11.62 7.53
N ILE A 83 -8.76 11.38 7.69
CA ILE A 83 -9.62 12.18 8.58
C ILE A 83 -9.12 12.09 10.03
N LYS A 84 -8.89 10.88 10.54
CA LYS A 84 -8.50 10.70 11.95
C LYS A 84 -7.11 11.26 12.26
N LEU A 85 -6.15 11.14 11.33
CA LEU A 85 -4.80 11.70 11.48
C LEU A 85 -4.82 13.24 11.44
N TYR A 86 -5.65 13.82 10.57
CA TYR A 86 -5.86 15.28 10.53
C TYR A 86 -6.35 15.80 11.89
N HIS A 87 -7.37 15.13 12.47
CA HIS A 87 -7.94 15.44 13.78
C HIS A 87 -7.10 14.93 14.98
N ASN A 88 -5.90 14.38 14.75
CA ASN A 88 -5.00 13.88 15.80
C ASN A 88 -5.67 12.85 16.74
N SER A 89 -6.50 11.97 16.18
CA SER A 89 -7.23 10.95 16.95
C SER A 89 -6.44 9.66 17.07
N SER A 90 -6.20 9.21 18.31
CA SER A 90 -5.51 7.95 18.60
C SER A 90 -6.29 6.69 18.21
N SER A 91 -7.57 6.82 17.91
CA SER A 91 -8.42 5.71 17.44
C SER A 91 -7.97 5.12 16.11
N VAL A 92 -7.11 5.81 15.37
CA VAL A 92 -6.59 5.36 14.07
C VAL A 92 -5.52 4.27 14.18
N TYR A 93 -4.72 4.27 15.26
CA TYR A 93 -3.52 3.43 15.32
C TYR A 93 -3.78 1.91 15.23
N PRO A 94 -4.84 1.34 15.84
CA PRO A 94 -5.17 -0.07 15.63
C PRO A 94 -5.44 -0.40 14.15
N TRP A 95 -6.07 0.51 13.42
CA TRP A 95 -6.34 0.33 12.00
C TRP A 95 -5.08 0.47 11.15
N LEU A 96 -4.16 1.37 11.53
CA LEU A 96 -2.85 1.50 10.88
C LEU A 96 -1.98 0.24 11.08
N VAL A 97 -2.15 -0.51 12.17
CA VAL A 97 -1.53 -1.83 12.34
C VAL A 97 -2.07 -2.82 11.31
N VAL A 98 -3.39 -2.94 11.19
CA VAL A 98 -4.03 -3.86 10.22
C VAL A 98 -3.64 -3.50 8.79
N TYR A 99 -3.72 -2.21 8.44
CA TYR A 99 -3.28 -1.70 7.16
C TYR A 99 -1.80 -1.97 6.89
N GLY A 100 -0.93 -1.56 7.81
CA GLY A 100 0.51 -1.64 7.64
C GLY A 100 0.98 -3.07 7.43
N PHE A 101 0.39 -4.03 8.16
CA PHE A 101 0.63 -5.45 7.91
C PHE A 101 0.15 -5.89 6.53
N ASN A 102 -1.11 -5.61 6.18
CA ASN A 102 -1.67 -6.09 4.93
C ASN A 102 -0.93 -5.52 3.70
N ALA A 103 -0.71 -4.20 3.65
CA ALA A 103 -0.03 -3.55 2.53
C ALA A 103 1.46 -3.93 2.43
N SER A 104 2.18 -4.07 3.56
CA SER A 104 3.56 -4.55 3.51
C SER A 104 3.64 -6.02 3.08
N PHE A 105 2.71 -6.87 3.52
CA PHE A 105 2.70 -8.27 3.13
C PHE A 105 2.39 -8.47 1.64
N THR A 106 1.36 -7.83 1.11
CA THR A 106 1.02 -7.94 -0.33
C THR A 106 2.17 -7.41 -1.19
N THR A 107 2.78 -6.28 -0.81
CA THR A 107 3.92 -5.73 -1.54
C THR A 107 5.17 -6.63 -1.42
N LEU A 108 5.40 -7.27 -0.27
CA LEU A 108 6.48 -8.24 -0.12
C LEU A 108 6.32 -9.42 -1.10
N VAL A 109 5.09 -9.91 -1.29
CA VAL A 109 4.80 -10.94 -2.29
C VAL A 109 5.16 -10.45 -3.69
N CYS A 110 4.79 -9.21 -4.06
CA CYS A 110 5.18 -8.61 -5.34
C CYS A 110 6.71 -8.51 -5.49
N LEU A 111 7.41 -8.02 -4.46
CA LEU A 111 8.87 -7.88 -4.47
C LEU A 111 9.59 -9.23 -4.66
N VAL A 112 9.15 -10.26 -3.94
CA VAL A 112 9.70 -11.61 -4.10
C VAL A 112 9.40 -12.14 -5.51
N HIS A 113 8.19 -11.90 -6.03
CA HIS A 113 7.84 -12.33 -7.38
C HIS A 113 8.69 -11.64 -8.46
N VAL A 114 8.95 -10.34 -8.33
CA VAL A 114 9.84 -9.60 -9.23
C VAL A 114 11.26 -10.15 -9.20
N LEU A 115 11.81 -10.47 -8.02
CA LEU A 115 13.17 -11.01 -7.90
C LEU A 115 13.29 -12.44 -8.47
N VAL A 116 12.26 -13.27 -8.30
CA VAL A 116 12.29 -14.67 -8.73
C VAL A 116 11.95 -14.82 -10.21
N GLU A 117 10.95 -14.08 -10.70
CA GLU A 117 10.38 -14.28 -12.04
C GLU A 117 10.68 -13.13 -13.02
N GLY A 118 11.36 -12.06 -12.59
CA GLY A 118 11.64 -10.92 -13.48
C GLY A 118 12.41 -11.33 -14.75
N ASN A 119 13.46 -12.13 -14.58
CA ASN A 119 14.28 -12.60 -15.71
C ASN A 119 13.52 -13.59 -16.61
N SER A 120 12.62 -14.41 -16.06
CA SER A 120 11.79 -15.34 -16.87
C SER A 120 10.77 -14.58 -17.73
N HIS A 121 10.38 -13.37 -17.31
CA HIS A 121 9.51 -12.45 -18.06
C HIS A 121 10.28 -11.48 -18.97
N GLY A 122 11.58 -11.72 -19.20
CA GLY A 122 12.37 -10.98 -20.18
C GLY A 122 12.96 -9.66 -19.71
N LEU A 123 12.96 -9.40 -18.40
CA LEU A 123 13.73 -8.29 -17.82
C LEU A 123 15.21 -8.67 -17.74
N GLN A 124 16.09 -7.69 -17.92
CA GLN A 124 17.50 -7.84 -17.54
C GLN A 124 17.69 -7.57 -16.06
N ASP A 125 18.79 -8.04 -15.46
CA ASP A 125 19.06 -7.87 -14.03
C ASP A 125 18.92 -6.40 -13.56
N ALA A 126 19.44 -5.45 -14.34
CA ALA A 126 19.30 -4.02 -14.03
C ALA A 126 17.84 -3.53 -14.00
N GLU A 127 16.99 -4.08 -14.87
CA GLU A 127 15.57 -3.76 -14.96
C GLU A 127 14.79 -4.43 -13.83
N VAL A 128 15.19 -5.65 -13.43
CA VAL A 128 14.66 -6.32 -12.23
C VAL A 128 14.93 -5.47 -10.98
N TYR A 129 16.17 -5.01 -10.79
CA TYR A 129 16.49 -4.14 -9.65
C TYR A 129 15.80 -2.77 -9.73
N GLY A 130 15.62 -2.24 -10.94
CA GLY A 130 14.85 -1.01 -11.18
C GLY A 130 13.39 -1.16 -10.74
N LEU A 131 12.73 -2.22 -11.21
CA LEU A 131 11.34 -2.53 -10.86
C LEU A 131 11.22 -2.85 -9.36
N PHE A 132 12.11 -3.66 -8.81
CA PHE A 132 12.18 -3.93 -7.38
C PHE A 132 12.28 -2.63 -6.56
N GLY A 133 13.19 -1.74 -6.94
CA GLY A 133 13.37 -0.44 -6.29
C GLY A 133 12.13 0.45 -6.34
N LEU A 134 11.33 0.35 -7.41
CA LEU A 134 10.06 1.06 -7.54
C LEU A 134 9.01 0.58 -6.53
N TYR A 135 8.97 -0.72 -6.23
CA TYR A 135 8.02 -1.30 -5.27
C TYR A 135 8.47 -1.16 -3.80
N VAL A 136 9.78 -1.04 -3.53
CA VAL A 136 10.33 -0.96 -2.16
C VAL A 136 9.68 0.12 -1.27
N PRO A 137 9.43 1.36 -1.71
CA PRO A 137 8.76 2.37 -0.88
C PRO A 137 7.37 1.93 -0.40
N TYR A 138 6.62 1.22 -1.24
CA TYR A 138 5.29 0.69 -0.93
C TYR A 138 5.35 -0.47 0.07
N PHE A 139 6.52 -1.09 0.28
CA PHE A 139 6.75 -2.04 1.36
C PHE A 139 7.20 -1.35 2.65
N ILE A 140 8.22 -0.47 2.55
CA ILE A 140 8.87 0.13 3.71
C ILE A 140 7.93 1.09 4.44
N ILE A 141 7.17 1.92 3.74
CA ILE A 141 6.30 2.92 4.38
C ILE A 141 5.20 2.22 5.22
N PRO A 142 4.43 1.25 4.69
CA PRO A 142 3.48 0.49 5.50
C PRO A 142 4.13 -0.31 6.63
N LEU A 143 5.32 -0.86 6.43
CA LEU A 143 6.04 -1.58 7.49
C LEU A 143 6.45 -0.66 8.64
N VAL A 144 6.96 0.54 8.34
CA VAL A 144 7.27 1.57 9.34
C VAL A 144 5.99 2.00 10.07
N MET A 145 4.89 2.20 9.34
CA MET A 145 3.60 2.56 9.90
C MET A 145 3.05 1.46 10.83
N LEU A 146 3.21 0.18 10.47
CA LEU A 146 2.89 -0.97 11.30
C LEU A 146 3.65 -0.91 12.63
N ILE A 147 4.98 -0.81 12.57
CA ILE A 147 5.85 -0.84 13.75
C ILE A 147 5.57 0.35 14.67
N ASP A 148 5.42 1.56 14.11
CA ASP A 148 5.10 2.76 14.89
C ASP A 148 3.72 2.62 15.56
N SER A 149 2.70 2.20 14.82
CA SER A 149 1.34 2.06 15.33
C SER A 149 1.23 0.96 16.39
N MET A 150 1.94 -0.17 16.22
CA MET A 150 2.01 -1.21 17.25
C MET A 150 2.59 -0.67 18.56
N LYS A 151 3.69 0.10 18.51
CA LYS A 151 4.31 0.72 19.69
C LYS A 151 3.36 1.67 20.43
N ARG A 152 2.43 2.31 19.72
CA ARG A 152 1.43 3.22 20.30
C ARG A 152 0.24 2.48 20.90
N VAL A 153 -0.17 1.35 20.31
CA VAL A 153 -1.34 0.57 20.77
C VAL A 153 -0.99 -0.34 21.96
N MET A 154 0.17 -0.99 21.96
CA MET A 154 0.53 -1.99 22.99
C MET A 154 0.46 -1.46 24.43
N PRO A 155 1.00 -0.27 24.77
CA PRO A 155 0.93 0.26 26.14
C PRO A 155 -0.51 0.57 26.59
N ALA A 156 -1.38 0.97 25.67
CA ALA A 156 -2.79 1.25 25.96
C ALA A 156 -3.56 -0.05 26.25
N ALA A 157 -3.29 -1.12 25.51
CA ALA A 157 -3.92 -2.43 25.72
C ALA A 157 -3.56 -3.03 27.10
N THR A 158 -2.29 -2.90 27.53
CA THR A 158 -1.85 -3.40 28.84
C THR A 158 -2.52 -2.68 30.01
N LYS A 159 -2.74 -1.36 29.90
CA LYS A 159 -3.43 -0.57 30.93
C LYS A 159 -4.92 -0.91 31.06
N VAL A 160 -5.60 -1.21 29.95
CA VAL A 160 -7.00 -1.65 30.00
C VAL A 160 -7.13 -2.97 30.76
N LYS A 161 -6.23 -3.92 30.51
CA LYS A 161 -6.22 -5.22 31.20
C LYS A 161 -6.06 -5.11 32.72
N GLN A 162 -5.28 -4.14 33.20
CA GLN A 162 -5.09 -3.88 34.64
C GLN A 162 -6.28 -3.20 35.32
N LYS A 163 -7.21 -2.59 34.56
CA LYS A 163 -8.35 -1.85 35.12
C LYS A 163 -9.64 -2.69 35.21
N VAL A 164 -9.62 -3.87 34.58
CA VAL A 164 -10.75 -4.81 34.49
C VAL A 164 -10.55 -6.02 35.42
N LEU A 165 -9.33 -6.19 35.96
CA LEU A 165 -8.98 -7.12 37.04
C LEU A 165 -8.98 -6.38 38.37
#